data_AF-A0A2L0FA38-F1
#
_entry.id   AF-A0A2L0FA38-F1
#
_cell.length_a   1.000
_cell.length_b   1.000
_cell.length_c   1.000
_cell.angle_alpha   90.00
_cell.angle_beta   90.00
_cell.angle_gamma   90.00
#
_symmetry.space_group_name_H-M   'P 1'
#
loop_
_entity.id
_entity.type
_entity.pdbx_description
1 polymer ?
#
loop_
_entity_poly.entity_id
_entity_poly.type
_entity_poly.pdbx_seq_one_letter_code
_entity_poly.pdbx_strand_id
1 'polypeptide(L)'
;MDPKPTGATLLLAPAARGGASARLPPADSQRARFPPVDEHLVKPEVTRDEMIRGRKVVAAPSLEPHAEQQVRLDFLIAPHLQPGYIGAADLITRVTEGSDFATDLSIRRAGTDPATGRRYLEEISFEIVNEQSMRDVREKAEDLISRGVRRVFALFVKRDEVAEWSAAEARFIPLAPDATIEDPCLVRPVPVRALLDGATAEREVVRALERKGNPELEAIKARERQAALDEGRRSGLDEGRRSGLDEGRRSGLDEGQRAVLLRQLRVRFGEVPEAARAQILAAPGERLAVWAERILVARTLDELFEG
;
A
#
# COMPACT_ATOMS: atom_id res chain seq x y z
N MET A 1 28.44 12.05 7.37
CA MET A 1 27.61 13.25 7.54
C MET A 1 26.62 13.25 6.40
N ASP A 2 25.51 12.55 6.59
CA ASP A 2 24.49 12.39 5.55
C ASP A 2 23.52 13.57 5.59
N PRO A 3 23.09 14.10 4.44
CA PRO A 3 22.16 15.22 4.41
C PRO A 3 20.75 14.75 4.79
N LYS A 4 20.12 15.48 5.70
CA LYS A 4 18.71 15.28 6.10
C LYS A 4 17.78 15.54 4.90
N PRO A 5 16.71 14.74 4.72
CA PRO A 5 15.72 15.03 3.69
C PRO A 5 14.90 16.28 4.07
N THR A 6 14.69 17.13 3.08
CA THR A 6 13.87 18.35 3.13
C THR A 6 12.40 18.01 3.41
N GLY A 7 11.81 18.69 4.38
CA GLY A 7 10.51 18.37 4.96
C GLY A 7 9.35 18.50 3.98
N ALA A 8 8.50 17.46 3.97
CA ALA A 8 7.15 17.54 3.45
C ALA A 8 6.34 18.54 4.29
N THR A 9 5.64 19.46 3.63
CA THR A 9 4.74 20.41 4.30
C THR A 9 3.51 19.65 4.80
N LEU A 10 3.54 19.26 6.08
CA LEU A 10 2.37 18.76 6.81
C LEU A 10 1.37 19.89 7.02
N LEU A 11 0.18 19.78 6.44
CA LEU A 11 -0.98 20.60 6.82
C LEU A 11 -1.67 19.95 8.02
N LEU A 12 -1.12 20.21 9.22
CA LEU A 12 -1.77 19.88 10.49
C LEU A 12 -2.82 20.94 10.84
N ALA A 13 -3.94 20.50 11.42
CA ALA A 13 -4.99 21.37 11.93
C ALA A 13 -4.46 22.39 12.97
N PRO A 14 -5.04 23.60 13.08
CA PRO A 14 -4.67 24.53 14.13
C PRO A 14 -4.98 23.94 15.52
N ALA A 15 -4.00 23.97 16.41
CA ALA A 15 -4.20 23.58 17.80
C ALA A 15 -5.10 24.59 18.53
N ALA A 16 -6.15 24.10 19.17
CA ALA A 16 -7.01 24.90 20.05
C ALA A 16 -6.20 25.38 21.27
N ARG A 17 -5.77 26.65 21.26
CA ARG A 17 -5.30 27.33 22.47
C ARG A 17 -6.50 27.89 23.22
N GLY A 18 -6.67 27.45 24.45
CA GLY A 18 -7.83 27.75 25.29
C GLY A 18 -7.89 29.19 25.82
N GLY A 19 -9.07 29.55 26.34
CA GLY A 19 -9.24 30.68 27.25
C GLY A 19 -10.45 31.59 27.06
N ALA A 20 -11.68 31.06 26.89
CA ALA A 20 -12.92 31.71 27.35
C ALA A 20 -14.06 30.70 27.29
N SER A 21 -14.79 30.49 28.38
CA SER A 21 -15.99 29.64 28.37
C SER A 21 -17.14 30.35 27.64
N ALA A 22 -17.09 30.36 26.31
CA ALA A 22 -18.29 30.55 25.52
C ALA A 22 -19.12 29.26 25.67
N ARG A 23 -20.24 29.33 26.38
CA ARG A 23 -21.23 28.24 26.35
C ARG A 23 -21.64 28.05 24.90
N LEU A 24 -21.19 26.96 24.28
CA LEU A 24 -21.75 26.49 23.03
C LEU A 24 -23.25 26.28 23.26
N PRO A 25 -24.13 26.81 22.41
CA PRO A 25 -25.54 26.54 22.56
C PRO A 25 -25.78 25.02 22.43
N PRO A 26 -26.83 24.48 23.07
CA PRO A 26 -27.10 23.05 23.02
C PRO A 26 -27.20 22.58 21.56
N ALA A 27 -26.76 21.35 21.26
CA ALA A 27 -26.85 20.76 19.92
C ALA A 27 -28.25 20.87 19.30
N ASP A 28 -29.30 20.99 20.13
CA ASP A 28 -30.69 21.19 19.73
C ASP A 28 -30.97 22.51 18.98
N SER A 29 -30.17 23.57 19.15
CA SER A 29 -30.42 24.83 18.44
C SER A 29 -29.96 24.82 16.97
N GLN A 30 -29.00 23.97 16.59
CA GLN A 30 -28.65 23.75 15.18
C GLN A 30 -29.62 22.77 14.49
N ARG A 31 -30.19 21.82 15.25
CA ARG A 31 -31.11 20.78 14.75
C ARG A 31 -32.43 21.34 14.21
N ALA A 32 -32.93 22.45 14.75
CA ALA A 32 -34.15 23.11 14.25
C ALA A 32 -33.93 23.97 12.99
N ARG A 33 -32.69 24.10 12.51
CA ARG A 33 -32.34 25.05 11.43
C ARG A 33 -32.48 24.46 10.02
N PHE A 34 -32.53 23.13 9.90
CA PHE A 34 -32.37 22.45 8.63
C PHE A 34 -33.44 21.36 8.42
N PRO A 35 -33.97 21.19 7.20
CA PRO A 35 -34.89 20.11 6.87
C PRO A 35 -34.23 18.72 6.98
N PRO A 36 -35.00 17.63 7.08
CA PRO A 36 -34.47 16.25 7.03
C PRO A 36 -33.61 16.01 5.78
N VAL A 37 -32.46 15.34 5.95
CA VAL A 37 -31.45 15.13 4.89
C VAL A 37 -31.97 14.36 3.67
N ASP A 38 -32.99 13.55 3.85
CA ASP A 38 -33.58 12.62 2.90
C ASP A 38 -34.95 13.08 2.36
N GLU A 39 -35.32 14.34 2.62
CA GLU A 39 -36.50 14.94 2.01
C GLU A 39 -36.17 15.51 0.63
N HIS A 40 -37.01 15.28 -0.37
CA HIS A 40 -36.80 15.80 -1.72
C HIS A 40 -37.78 16.93 -2.05
N LEU A 41 -37.29 18.03 -2.63
CA LEU A 41 -38.08 19.15 -3.14
C LEU A 41 -38.73 18.84 -4.48
N VAL A 42 -38.02 18.09 -5.33
CA VAL A 42 -38.53 17.72 -6.65
C VAL A 42 -39.28 16.40 -6.50
N LYS A 43 -40.62 16.47 -6.58
CA LYS A 43 -41.51 15.29 -6.57
C LYS A 43 -42.42 15.29 -7.80
N PRO A 44 -42.61 14.15 -8.48
CA PRO A 44 -41.95 12.87 -8.24
C PRO A 44 -40.50 12.88 -8.78
N GLU A 45 -39.62 12.03 -8.28
CA GLU A 45 -38.19 11.87 -8.67
C GLU A 45 -38.01 11.37 -10.12
N VAL A 46 -38.94 11.68 -11.03
CA VAL A 46 -38.94 11.28 -12.44
C VAL A 46 -38.03 12.19 -13.27
N THR A 47 -37.69 13.36 -12.73
CA THR A 47 -36.87 14.38 -13.39
C THR A 47 -35.51 14.50 -12.72
N ARG A 48 -34.44 14.70 -13.51
CA ARG A 48 -33.07 14.96 -13.01
C ARG A 48 -32.88 16.39 -12.53
N ASP A 49 -33.91 16.96 -11.90
CA ASP A 49 -33.88 18.35 -11.49
C ASP A 49 -33.31 18.45 -10.08
N GLU A 50 -32.32 19.31 -9.92
CA GLU A 50 -31.77 19.75 -8.64
C GLU A 50 -32.32 21.13 -8.29
N MET A 51 -32.29 21.46 -7.00
CA MET A 51 -32.61 22.77 -6.48
C MET A 51 -31.38 23.37 -5.81
N ILE A 52 -30.99 24.57 -6.21
CA ILE A 52 -29.91 25.33 -5.57
C ILE A 52 -30.47 26.70 -5.20
N ARG A 53 -30.67 26.94 -3.90
CA ARG A 53 -31.23 28.18 -3.35
C ARG A 53 -32.53 28.63 -4.06
N GLY A 54 -33.43 27.67 -4.28
CA GLY A 54 -34.73 27.89 -4.93
C GLY A 54 -34.67 27.95 -6.46
N ARG A 55 -33.48 27.85 -7.08
CA ARG A 55 -33.32 27.77 -8.53
C ARG A 55 -33.29 26.33 -8.97
N LYS A 56 -34.11 26.01 -9.99
CA LYS A 56 -34.10 24.73 -10.66
C LYS A 56 -32.88 24.62 -11.58
N VAL A 57 -32.09 23.56 -11.41
CA VAL A 57 -30.91 23.23 -12.22
C VAL A 57 -31.07 21.81 -12.74
N VAL A 58 -30.83 21.58 -14.03
CA VAL A 58 -30.95 20.23 -14.60
C VAL A 58 -29.62 19.50 -14.44
N ALA A 59 -29.61 18.40 -13.69
CA ALA A 59 -28.48 17.46 -13.65
C ALA A 59 -28.44 16.67 -14.96
N ALA A 60 -27.72 17.22 -15.94
CA ALA A 60 -27.47 16.52 -17.19
C ALA A 60 -26.63 15.26 -16.94
N PRO A 61 -26.86 14.17 -17.71
CA PRO A 61 -25.91 13.06 -17.72
C PRO A 61 -24.48 13.55 -18.02
N SER A 62 -23.51 12.92 -17.37
CA SER A 62 -22.09 13.20 -17.58
C SER A 62 -21.67 12.91 -19.01
N LEU A 63 -20.99 13.86 -19.63
CA LEU A 63 -20.21 13.66 -20.86
C LEU A 63 -18.75 13.34 -20.50
N GLU A 64 -18.03 12.71 -21.42
CA GLU A 64 -16.58 12.63 -21.36
C GLU A 64 -15.99 14.06 -21.28
N PRO A 65 -15.01 14.34 -20.40
CA PRO A 65 -14.26 13.44 -19.52
C PRO A 65 -14.84 13.25 -18.10
N HIS A 66 -15.97 13.88 -17.75
CA HIS A 66 -16.56 13.79 -16.39
C HIS A 66 -16.91 12.35 -16.01
N ALA A 67 -17.56 11.61 -16.93
CA ALA A 67 -17.97 10.22 -16.69
C ALA A 67 -16.78 9.29 -16.35
N GLU A 68 -15.64 9.48 -17.01
CA GLU A 68 -14.42 8.69 -16.74
C GLU A 68 -13.79 9.06 -15.40
N GLN A 69 -13.80 10.36 -15.08
CA GLN A 69 -13.28 10.87 -13.81
C GLN A 69 -14.11 10.36 -12.63
N GLN A 70 -15.43 10.19 -12.78
CA GLN A 70 -16.30 9.62 -11.76
C GLN A 70 -15.86 8.20 -11.39
N VAL A 71 -15.67 7.32 -12.40
CA VAL A 71 -15.23 5.94 -12.17
C VAL A 71 -13.90 5.89 -11.42
N ARG A 72 -12.96 6.77 -11.78
CA ARG A 72 -11.64 6.85 -11.12
C ARG A 72 -11.76 7.30 -9.67
N LEU A 73 -12.58 8.33 -9.41
CA LEU A 73 -12.82 8.85 -8.07
C LEU A 73 -13.42 7.77 -7.18
N ASP A 74 -14.46 7.08 -7.65
CA ASP A 74 -15.13 6.01 -6.90
C ASP A 74 -14.19 4.83 -6.62
N PHE A 75 -13.44 4.40 -7.64
CA PHE A 75 -12.45 3.33 -7.54
C PHE A 75 -11.36 3.65 -6.52
N LEU A 76 -10.89 4.90 -6.48
CA LEU A 76 -9.88 5.34 -5.54
C LEU A 76 -10.44 5.42 -4.11
N ILE A 77 -11.59 6.08 -3.92
CA ILE A 77 -12.07 6.42 -2.58
C ILE A 77 -12.66 5.21 -1.85
N ALA A 78 -13.39 4.31 -2.52
CA ALA A 78 -14.07 3.21 -1.84
C ALA A 78 -13.11 2.29 -1.04
N PRO A 79 -11.93 1.88 -1.57
CA PRO A 79 -10.93 1.14 -0.82
C PRO A 79 -10.29 1.96 0.31
N HIS A 80 -10.30 3.29 0.25
CA HIS A 80 -9.74 4.17 1.28
C HIS A 80 -10.67 4.39 2.48
N LEU A 81 -11.95 4.05 2.40
CA LEU A 81 -12.89 4.33 3.50
C LEU A 81 -12.56 3.57 4.79
N GLN A 82 -12.48 4.29 5.90
CA GLN A 82 -12.33 3.71 7.24
C GLN A 82 -13.57 2.86 7.60
N PRO A 83 -13.41 1.69 8.25
CA PRO A 83 -14.55 0.91 8.73
C PRO A 83 -15.53 1.76 9.55
N GLY A 84 -16.82 1.66 9.24
CA GLY A 84 -17.88 2.50 9.80
C GLY A 84 -18.26 3.71 8.94
N TYR A 85 -17.49 4.01 7.88
CA TYR A 85 -17.85 4.98 6.85
C TYR A 85 -18.24 4.30 5.54
N ILE A 86 -19.08 4.97 4.76
CA ILE A 86 -19.55 4.54 3.45
C ILE A 86 -19.44 5.71 2.46
N GLY A 87 -19.07 5.39 1.21
CA GLY A 87 -19.10 6.31 0.09
C GLY A 87 -20.43 6.20 -0.63
N ALA A 88 -20.97 7.33 -1.09
CA ALA A 88 -22.21 7.37 -1.84
C ALA A 88 -22.06 8.32 -3.04
N ALA A 89 -22.12 7.74 -4.24
CA ALA A 89 -22.19 8.47 -5.50
C ALA A 89 -23.62 8.97 -5.72
N ASP A 90 -23.75 10.16 -6.31
CA ASP A 90 -25.02 10.79 -6.69
C ASP A 90 -26.07 10.84 -5.55
N LEU A 91 -25.62 10.95 -4.30
CA LEU A 91 -26.50 10.98 -3.15
C LEU A 91 -27.19 12.34 -3.02
N ILE A 92 -28.46 12.40 -3.40
CA ILE A 92 -29.28 13.59 -3.23
C ILE A 92 -29.40 13.90 -1.73
N THR A 93 -29.11 15.15 -1.40
CA THR A 93 -29.16 15.67 -0.03
C THR A 93 -29.98 16.95 0.00
N ARG A 94 -30.94 16.96 0.91
CA ARG A 94 -31.66 18.18 1.26
C ARG A 94 -30.76 19.11 2.06
N VAL A 95 -30.06 20.03 1.40
CA VAL A 95 -29.00 20.80 2.08
C VAL A 95 -29.53 22.00 2.85
N THR A 96 -30.47 22.74 2.28
CA THR A 96 -31.12 23.89 2.94
C THR A 96 -32.61 23.82 2.67
N GLU A 97 -33.39 24.83 3.06
CA GLU A 97 -34.80 24.90 2.65
C GLU A 97 -34.96 25.23 1.16
N GLY A 98 -33.97 25.87 0.53
CA GLY A 98 -33.97 26.15 -0.90
C GLY A 98 -33.17 25.15 -1.74
N SER A 99 -32.40 24.27 -1.11
CA SER A 99 -31.40 23.44 -1.80
C SER A 99 -31.64 21.95 -1.59
N ASP A 100 -31.60 21.20 -2.68
CA ASP A 100 -31.80 19.75 -2.78
C ASP A 100 -31.05 19.26 -4.03
N PHE A 101 -29.86 18.71 -3.84
CA PHE A 101 -28.95 18.36 -4.93
C PHE A 101 -28.08 17.17 -4.55
N ALA A 102 -27.51 16.50 -5.56
CA ALA A 102 -26.48 15.50 -5.38
C ALA A 102 -25.09 16.12 -5.57
N THR A 103 -24.11 15.44 -5.00
CA THR A 103 -22.69 15.63 -5.32
C THR A 103 -22.15 14.34 -5.91
N ASP A 104 -21.15 14.46 -6.76
CA ASP A 104 -20.59 13.34 -7.52
C ASP A 104 -20.13 12.18 -6.61
N LEU A 105 -19.48 12.49 -5.47
CA LEU A 105 -19.21 11.50 -4.42
C LEU A 105 -19.24 12.14 -3.04
N SER A 106 -19.83 11.45 -2.07
CA SER A 106 -19.80 11.84 -0.66
C SER A 106 -19.36 10.71 0.25
N ILE A 107 -18.81 11.06 1.42
CA ILE A 107 -18.42 10.12 2.48
C ILE A 107 -19.20 10.45 3.74
N ARG A 108 -19.83 9.45 4.34
CA ARG A 108 -20.62 9.59 5.57
C ARG A 108 -20.47 8.38 6.47
N ARG A 109 -20.90 8.50 7.72
CA ARG A 109 -21.06 7.34 8.60
C ARG A 109 -22.13 6.39 8.07
N ALA A 110 -21.88 5.09 8.21
CA ALA A 110 -22.86 4.06 7.91
C ALA A 110 -23.98 4.04 8.98
N GLY A 111 -25.16 3.56 8.59
CA GLY A 111 -26.32 3.44 9.48
C GLY A 111 -27.14 4.72 9.65
N THR A 112 -27.87 4.76 10.76
CA THR A 112 -28.86 5.79 11.10
C THR A 112 -28.35 6.63 12.27
N ASP A 113 -28.51 7.95 12.16
CA ASP A 113 -28.27 8.89 13.24
C ASP A 113 -29.39 8.77 14.28
N PRO A 114 -29.09 8.34 15.52
CA PRO A 114 -30.11 8.17 16.56
C PRO A 114 -30.76 9.49 16.97
N ALA A 115 -30.11 10.64 16.73
CA ALA A 115 -30.68 11.95 17.06
C ALA A 115 -31.79 12.38 16.09
N THR A 116 -31.76 11.91 14.84
CA THR A 116 -32.71 12.31 13.79
C THR A 116 -33.60 11.16 13.31
N GLY A 117 -33.21 9.92 13.57
CA GLY A 117 -33.85 8.73 12.99
C GLY A 117 -33.62 8.59 11.48
N ARG A 118 -32.73 9.40 10.88
CA ARG A 118 -32.41 9.42 9.45
C ARG A 118 -30.97 9.00 9.22
N ARG A 119 -30.53 8.91 7.95
CA ARG A 119 -29.11 8.70 7.64
C ARG A 119 -28.24 9.82 8.20
N TYR A 120 -26.98 9.53 8.49
CA TYR A 120 -26.00 10.57 8.83
C TYR A 120 -25.79 11.54 7.65
N LEU A 121 -25.50 12.80 7.97
CA LEU A 121 -24.98 13.79 7.02
C LEU A 121 -23.60 13.36 6.50
N GLU A 122 -23.29 13.78 5.27
CA GLU A 122 -21.98 13.71 4.67
C GLU A 122 -20.94 14.45 5.54
N GLU A 123 -19.78 13.85 5.73
CA GLU A 123 -18.63 14.51 6.36
C GLU A 123 -17.67 15.09 5.33
N ILE A 124 -17.56 14.44 4.15
CA ILE A 124 -16.75 14.89 3.02
C ILE A 124 -17.59 14.79 1.74
N SER A 125 -17.43 15.75 0.84
CA SER A 125 -18.03 15.73 -0.50
C SER A 125 -16.99 16.08 -1.58
N PHE A 126 -17.18 15.52 -2.76
CA PHE A 126 -16.40 15.75 -3.97
C PHE A 126 -17.35 16.12 -5.11
N GLU A 127 -16.98 17.14 -5.87
CA GLU A 127 -17.64 17.56 -7.11
C GLU A 127 -16.62 17.55 -8.26
N ILE A 128 -16.97 16.94 -9.38
CA ILE A 128 -16.19 16.94 -10.61
C ILE A 128 -16.69 18.07 -11.50
N VAL A 129 -15.82 19.03 -11.75
CA VAL A 129 -16.15 20.24 -12.49
C VAL A 129 -15.57 20.17 -13.90
N ASN A 130 -16.47 20.12 -14.89
CA ASN A 130 -16.13 20.16 -16.31
C ASN A 130 -16.65 21.43 -16.99
N GLU A 131 -17.92 21.42 -17.44
CA GLU A 131 -18.58 22.58 -18.10
C GLU A 131 -19.63 23.25 -17.21
N GLN A 132 -19.74 22.80 -15.96
CA GLN A 132 -20.73 23.28 -15.02
C GLN A 132 -20.47 24.73 -14.61
N SER A 133 -21.54 25.42 -14.24
CA SER A 133 -21.51 26.79 -13.74
C SER A 133 -20.70 26.87 -12.44
N MET A 134 -19.60 27.62 -12.45
CA MET A 134 -18.79 27.87 -11.25
C MET A 134 -19.58 28.52 -10.12
N ARG A 135 -20.65 29.24 -10.45
CA ARG A 135 -21.58 29.78 -9.46
C ARG A 135 -22.29 28.65 -8.72
N ASP A 136 -22.82 27.66 -9.44
CA ASP A 136 -23.59 26.57 -8.84
C ASP A 136 -22.67 25.68 -7.99
N VAL A 137 -21.47 25.35 -8.47
CA VAL A 137 -20.46 24.61 -7.70
C VAL A 137 -20.10 25.35 -6.40
N ARG A 138 -19.91 26.68 -6.48
CA ARG A 138 -19.64 27.51 -5.30
C ARG A 138 -20.82 27.52 -4.31
N GLU A 139 -22.04 27.74 -4.79
CA GLU A 139 -23.23 27.80 -3.95
C GLU A 139 -23.50 26.43 -3.28
N LYS A 140 -23.29 25.32 -4.00
CA LYS A 140 -23.35 23.96 -3.41
C LYS A 140 -22.36 23.81 -2.26
N ALA A 141 -21.10 24.20 -2.45
CA ALA A 141 -20.08 24.10 -1.41
C ALA A 141 -20.39 24.97 -0.18
N GLU A 142 -20.83 26.22 -0.39
CA GLU A 142 -21.27 27.11 0.70
C GLU A 142 -22.42 26.48 1.51
N ASP A 143 -23.43 25.96 0.82
CA ASP A 143 -24.60 25.36 1.45
C ASP A 143 -24.21 24.10 2.25
N LEU A 144 -23.37 23.21 1.69
CA LEU A 144 -22.88 21.99 2.36
C LEU A 144 -22.09 22.31 3.64
N ILE A 145 -21.14 23.23 3.57
CA ILE A 145 -20.36 23.66 4.74
C ILE A 145 -21.28 24.28 5.80
N SER A 146 -22.24 25.12 5.38
CA SER A 146 -23.18 25.75 6.31
C SER A 146 -24.07 24.75 7.04
N ARG A 147 -24.36 23.60 6.41
CA ARG A 147 -25.15 22.50 6.97
C ARG A 147 -24.33 21.64 7.94
N GLY A 148 -23.01 21.61 7.79
CA GLY A 148 -22.11 20.86 8.66
C GLY A 148 -21.30 19.78 7.97
N VAL A 149 -21.30 19.72 6.63
CA VAL A 149 -20.29 18.94 5.90
C VAL A 149 -18.93 19.55 6.21
N ARG A 150 -17.95 18.72 6.59
CA ARG A 150 -16.67 19.24 7.11
C ARG A 150 -15.76 19.73 5.99
N ARG A 151 -15.75 19.03 4.85
CA ARG A 151 -14.84 19.29 3.73
C ARG A 151 -15.53 19.08 2.40
N VAL A 152 -15.27 19.97 1.45
CA VAL A 152 -15.81 19.89 0.09
C VAL A 152 -14.65 20.08 -0.89
N PHE A 153 -14.48 19.16 -1.82
CA PHE A 153 -13.45 19.17 -2.83
C PHE A 153 -14.04 19.33 -4.22
N ALA A 154 -13.31 20.02 -5.09
CA ALA A 154 -13.63 20.12 -6.51
C ALA A 154 -12.48 19.55 -7.36
N LEU A 155 -12.81 18.69 -8.32
CA LEU A 155 -11.88 18.13 -9.30
C LEU A 155 -12.13 18.81 -10.65
N PHE A 156 -11.24 19.74 -11.04
CA PHE A 156 -11.37 20.50 -12.27
C PHE A 156 -10.69 19.75 -13.43
N VAL A 157 -11.48 18.99 -14.18
CA VAL A 157 -10.96 18.06 -15.19
C VAL A 157 -10.19 18.78 -16.30
N LYS A 158 -10.72 19.90 -16.81
CA LYS A 158 -10.04 20.70 -17.85
C LYS A 158 -8.76 21.38 -17.36
N ARG A 159 -8.56 21.48 -16.05
CA ARG A 159 -7.41 22.16 -15.43
C ARG A 159 -6.40 21.20 -14.81
N ASP A 160 -6.66 19.89 -14.82
CA ASP A 160 -5.89 18.88 -14.10
C ASP A 160 -5.59 19.30 -12.65
N GLU A 161 -6.62 19.79 -11.95
CA GLU A 161 -6.47 20.44 -10.63
C GLU A 161 -7.50 19.88 -9.64
N VAL A 162 -7.07 19.66 -8.40
CA VAL A 162 -7.96 19.41 -7.26
C VAL A 162 -7.89 20.61 -6.33
N ALA A 163 -9.03 21.07 -5.83
CA ALA A 163 -9.11 22.16 -4.87
C ALA A 163 -10.02 21.83 -3.71
N GLU A 164 -9.75 22.42 -2.55
CA GLU A 164 -10.61 22.33 -1.37
C GLU A 164 -11.33 23.65 -1.14
N TRP A 165 -12.60 23.60 -0.76
CA TRP A 165 -13.36 24.80 -0.39
C TRP A 165 -12.81 25.44 0.89
N SER A 166 -12.44 26.72 0.82
CA SER A 166 -12.09 27.52 1.98
C SER A 166 -13.27 28.41 2.38
N ALA A 167 -13.88 28.12 3.54
CA ALA A 167 -14.94 28.97 4.09
C ALA A 167 -14.44 30.38 4.45
N ALA A 168 -13.16 30.52 4.81
CA ALA A 168 -12.57 31.81 5.16
C ALA A 168 -12.38 32.71 3.93
N GLU A 169 -12.05 32.12 2.79
CA GLU A 169 -11.82 32.85 1.53
C GLU A 169 -13.04 32.82 0.59
N ALA A 170 -14.08 32.08 0.95
CA ALA A 170 -15.28 31.84 0.15
C ALA A 170 -14.95 31.42 -1.31
N ARG A 171 -13.94 30.57 -1.46
CA ARG A 171 -13.49 30.04 -2.77
C ARG A 171 -12.80 28.69 -2.63
N PHE A 172 -12.70 27.98 -3.74
CA PHE A 172 -11.87 26.78 -3.85
C PHE A 172 -10.38 27.17 -3.94
N ILE A 173 -9.57 26.56 -3.08
CA ILE A 173 -8.12 26.74 -3.01
C ILE A 173 -7.45 25.51 -3.63
N PRO A 174 -6.68 25.67 -4.72
CA PRO A 174 -5.95 24.56 -5.33
C PRO A 174 -5.02 23.88 -4.32
N LEU A 175 -5.02 22.56 -4.34
CA LEU A 175 -4.09 21.74 -3.58
C LEU A 175 -2.83 21.48 -4.41
N ALA A 176 -1.68 21.44 -3.75
CA ALA A 176 -0.44 21.09 -4.43
C ALA A 176 -0.51 19.65 -4.97
N PRO A 177 0.05 19.36 -6.16
CA PRO A 177 -0.03 18.02 -6.76
C PRO A 177 0.56 16.88 -5.90
N ASP A 178 1.56 17.20 -5.08
CA ASP A 178 2.23 16.30 -4.15
C ASP A 178 1.61 16.26 -2.75
N ALA A 179 0.57 17.07 -2.49
CA ALA A 179 -0.15 17.06 -1.24
C ALA A 179 -0.97 15.77 -1.04
N THR A 180 -1.40 15.55 0.20
CA THR A 180 -2.25 14.43 0.59
C THR A 180 -3.49 14.91 1.34
N ILE A 181 -4.62 14.28 1.08
CA ILE A 181 -5.86 14.47 1.82
C ILE A 181 -5.86 13.48 2.98
N GLU A 182 -5.68 14.00 4.20
CA GLU A 182 -5.81 13.24 5.44
C GLU A 182 -7.17 13.51 6.08
N ASP A 183 -7.86 12.47 6.54
CA ASP A 183 -9.11 12.62 7.27
C ASP A 183 -9.44 11.35 8.09
N PRO A 184 -10.09 11.44 9.26
CA PRO A 184 -10.57 10.28 10.03
C PRO A 184 -11.50 9.33 9.25
N CYS A 185 -12.14 9.79 8.18
CA CYS A 185 -12.94 8.96 7.29
C CYS A 185 -12.10 7.98 6.43
N LEU A 186 -10.78 8.13 6.40
CA LEU A 186 -9.88 7.40 5.50
C LEU A 186 -8.91 6.50 6.28
N VAL A 187 -8.72 5.25 5.85
CA VAL A 187 -7.75 4.30 6.46
C VAL A 187 -6.29 4.74 6.29
N ARG A 188 -6.04 5.58 5.28
CA ARG A 188 -4.75 6.17 4.94
C ARG A 188 -4.98 7.49 4.17
N PRO A 189 -4.01 8.41 4.17
CA PRO A 189 -4.07 9.61 3.33
C PRO A 189 -4.26 9.28 1.84
N VAL A 190 -5.03 10.11 1.12
CA VAL A 190 -5.20 10.02 -0.34
C VAL A 190 -4.32 11.07 -1.01
N PRO A 191 -3.29 10.71 -1.80
CA PRO A 191 -2.51 11.69 -2.56
C PRO A 191 -3.37 12.45 -3.57
N VAL A 192 -3.17 13.76 -3.68
CA VAL A 192 -3.90 14.61 -4.65
C VAL A 192 -3.69 14.09 -6.07
N ARG A 193 -2.45 13.72 -6.44
CA ARG A 193 -2.18 13.13 -7.75
C ARG A 193 -2.98 11.87 -8.05
N ALA A 194 -3.32 11.05 -7.04
CA ALA A 194 -4.10 9.84 -7.25
C ALA A 194 -5.52 10.14 -7.76
N LEU A 195 -6.08 11.30 -7.43
CA LEU A 195 -7.39 11.72 -7.93
C LEU A 195 -7.36 12.03 -9.44
N LEU A 196 -6.21 12.38 -10.00
CA LEU A 196 -6.06 12.82 -11.39
C LEU A 196 -5.38 11.77 -12.29
N ASP A 197 -4.64 10.84 -11.70
CA ASP A 197 -3.82 9.86 -12.40
C ASP A 197 -4.20 8.42 -12.06
N GLY A 198 -4.68 7.68 -13.07
CA GLY A 198 -5.15 6.30 -12.89
C GLY A 198 -4.07 5.35 -12.36
N ALA A 199 -2.84 5.43 -12.87
CA ALA A 199 -1.74 4.57 -12.41
C ALA A 199 -1.37 4.84 -10.94
N THR A 200 -1.43 6.09 -10.51
CA THR A 200 -1.25 6.47 -9.10
C THR A 200 -2.43 6.01 -8.26
N ALA A 201 -3.66 6.11 -8.77
CA ALA A 201 -4.86 5.60 -8.09
C ALA A 201 -4.76 4.09 -7.82
N GLU A 202 -4.38 3.29 -8.82
CA GLU A 202 -4.21 1.83 -8.68
C GLU A 202 -3.22 1.46 -7.56
N ARG A 203 -2.06 2.13 -7.53
CA ARG A 203 -1.05 1.90 -6.48
C ARG A 203 -1.59 2.24 -5.09
N GLU A 204 -2.32 3.34 -4.96
CA GLU A 204 -2.90 3.73 -3.67
C GLU A 204 -4.05 2.82 -3.24
N VAL A 205 -4.85 2.31 -4.17
CA VAL A 205 -5.86 1.29 -3.89
C VAL A 205 -5.24 0.03 -3.29
N VAL A 206 -4.15 -0.48 -3.89
CA VAL A 206 -3.43 -1.64 -3.32
C VAL A 206 -2.96 -1.35 -1.89
N ARG A 207 -2.38 -0.17 -1.66
CA ARG A 207 -1.89 0.23 -0.33
C ARG A 207 -3.02 0.45 0.68
N ALA A 208 -4.20 0.88 0.25
CA ALA A 208 -5.38 1.00 1.09
C ALA A 208 -5.94 -0.38 1.48
N LEU A 209 -6.03 -1.30 0.51
CA LEU A 209 -6.46 -2.67 0.73
C LEU A 209 -5.49 -3.43 1.65
N GLU A 210 -4.19 -3.22 1.48
CA GLU A 210 -3.16 -3.75 2.39
C GLU A 210 -3.36 -3.21 3.82
N ARG A 211 -3.57 -1.90 3.97
CA ARG A 211 -3.81 -1.28 5.29
C ARG A 211 -5.05 -1.83 5.99
N LYS A 212 -6.06 -2.24 5.22
CA LYS A 212 -7.29 -2.90 5.70
C LYS A 212 -7.09 -4.38 6.05
N GLY A 213 -5.94 -4.98 5.72
CA GLY A 213 -5.73 -6.41 5.86
C GLY A 213 -6.63 -7.22 4.93
N ASN A 214 -6.75 -6.80 3.66
CA ASN A 214 -7.55 -7.51 2.67
C ASN A 214 -7.13 -9.00 2.60
N PRO A 215 -8.08 -9.95 2.74
CA PRO A 215 -7.75 -11.37 2.91
C PRO A 215 -7.08 -11.98 1.67
N GLU A 216 -7.42 -11.52 0.46
CA GLU A 216 -6.79 -12.03 -0.76
C GLU A 216 -5.36 -11.52 -0.91
N LEU A 217 -5.11 -10.25 -0.59
CA LEU A 217 -3.73 -9.72 -0.56
C LEU A 217 -2.86 -10.47 0.45
N GLU A 218 -3.38 -10.77 1.64
CA GLU A 218 -2.66 -11.56 2.64
C GLU A 218 -2.44 -13.01 2.17
N ALA A 219 -3.41 -13.62 1.49
CA ALA A 219 -3.27 -14.95 0.90
C ALA A 219 -2.21 -14.98 -0.21
N ILE A 220 -2.15 -13.96 -1.08
CA ILE A 220 -1.11 -13.82 -2.12
C ILE A 220 0.27 -13.77 -1.46
N LYS A 221 0.47 -12.87 -0.48
CA LYS A 221 1.74 -12.75 0.25
C LYS A 221 2.15 -14.05 0.94
N ALA A 222 1.19 -14.78 1.51
CA ALA A 222 1.45 -16.06 2.16
C ALA A 222 1.90 -17.13 1.15
N ARG A 223 1.24 -17.22 -0.02
CA ARG A 223 1.63 -18.14 -1.10
C ARG A 223 3.03 -17.85 -1.61
N GLU A 224 3.37 -16.58 -1.84
CA GLU A 224 4.70 -16.17 -2.30
C GLU A 224 5.79 -16.49 -1.27
N ARG A 225 5.52 -16.21 0.02
CA ARG A 225 6.45 -16.56 1.11
C ARG A 225 6.69 -18.07 1.16
N GLN A 226 5.64 -18.87 1.04
CA GLN A 226 5.76 -20.32 1.07
C GLN A 226 6.57 -20.84 -0.14
N ALA A 227 6.30 -20.32 -1.33
CA ALA A 227 7.07 -20.67 -2.53
C ALA A 227 8.56 -20.35 -2.38
N ALA A 228 8.89 -19.16 -1.84
CA ALA A 228 10.27 -18.75 -1.59
C ALA A 228 10.97 -19.65 -0.56
N LEU A 229 10.27 -20.07 0.50
CA LEU A 229 10.82 -21.00 1.50
C LEU A 229 11.07 -22.39 0.88
N ASP A 230 10.14 -22.88 0.06
CA ASP A 230 10.29 -24.17 -0.62
C ASP A 230 11.44 -24.17 -1.62
N GLU A 231 11.61 -23.10 -2.39
CA GLU A 231 12.74 -22.91 -3.30
C GLU A 231 14.05 -22.85 -2.53
N GLY A 232 14.14 -22.04 -1.48
CA GLY A 232 15.32 -21.94 -0.63
C GLY A 232 15.71 -23.28 0.01
N ARG A 233 14.73 -24.04 0.49
CA ARG A 233 14.96 -25.39 1.05
C ARG A 233 15.46 -26.36 0.00
N ARG A 234 14.89 -26.37 -1.21
CA ARG A 234 15.36 -27.24 -2.31
C ARG A 234 16.79 -26.90 -2.71
N SER A 235 17.06 -25.62 -2.91
CA SER A 235 18.40 -25.13 -3.27
C SER A 235 19.43 -25.53 -2.20
N GLY A 236 19.13 -25.29 -0.92
CA GLY A 236 20.03 -25.64 0.17
C GLY A 236 20.26 -27.16 0.32
N LEU A 237 19.22 -27.98 0.10
CA LEU A 237 19.37 -29.44 0.11
C LEU A 237 20.24 -29.94 -1.06
N ASP A 238 20.05 -29.38 -2.26
CA ASP A 238 20.84 -29.77 -3.42
C ASP A 238 22.31 -29.35 -3.30
N GLU A 239 22.56 -28.13 -2.82
CA GLU A 239 23.92 -27.65 -2.55
C GLU A 239 24.59 -28.47 -1.46
N GLY A 240 23.92 -28.68 -0.32
CA GLY A 240 24.44 -29.49 0.77
C GLY A 240 24.71 -30.94 0.34
N ARG A 241 23.83 -31.54 -0.47
CA ARG A 241 24.03 -32.88 -1.02
C ARG A 241 25.23 -32.93 -1.97
N ARG A 242 25.39 -31.96 -2.87
CA ARG A 242 26.53 -31.90 -3.79
C ARG A 242 27.84 -31.76 -3.02
N SER A 243 27.91 -30.78 -2.12
CA SER A 243 29.10 -30.55 -1.28
C SER A 243 29.45 -31.78 -0.46
N GLY A 244 28.48 -32.40 0.20
CA GLY A 244 28.71 -33.61 1.01
C GLY A 244 29.15 -34.82 0.19
N LEU A 245 28.59 -35.01 -1.01
CA LEU A 245 29.02 -36.08 -1.92
C LEU A 245 30.46 -35.86 -2.43
N ASP A 246 30.81 -34.63 -2.78
CA ASP A 246 32.16 -34.31 -3.27
C ASP A 246 33.21 -34.43 -2.16
N GLU A 247 32.91 -33.93 -0.96
CA GLU A 247 33.78 -34.06 0.20
C GLU A 247 33.94 -35.53 0.61
N GLY A 248 32.84 -36.27 0.72
CA GLY A 248 32.85 -37.69 1.05
C GLY A 248 33.61 -38.53 0.03
N ARG A 249 33.42 -38.26 -1.27
CA ARG A 249 34.16 -38.92 -2.35
C ARG A 249 35.66 -38.62 -2.26
N ARG A 250 36.05 -37.37 -1.98
CA ARG A 250 37.45 -36.98 -1.84
C ARG A 250 38.10 -37.66 -0.64
N SER A 251 37.45 -37.61 0.53
CA SER A 251 37.96 -38.29 1.74
C SER A 251 38.12 -39.80 1.51
N GLY A 252 37.09 -40.44 0.93
CA GLY A 252 37.12 -41.87 0.66
C GLY A 252 38.21 -42.29 -0.33
N LEU A 253 38.49 -41.48 -1.36
CA LEU A 253 39.60 -41.73 -2.28
C LEU A 253 40.96 -41.61 -1.59
N ASP A 254 41.17 -40.55 -0.81
CA ASP A 254 42.42 -40.33 -0.10
C ASP A 254 42.66 -41.44 0.95
N GLU A 255 41.64 -41.83 1.72
CA GLU A 255 41.70 -42.97 2.66
C GLU A 255 42.03 -44.29 1.96
N GLY A 256 41.40 -44.53 0.81
CA GLY A 256 41.70 -45.69 -0.05
C GLY A 256 43.15 -45.70 -0.53
N GLN A 257 43.65 -44.56 -1.03
CA GLN A 257 45.04 -44.40 -1.48
C GLN A 257 46.03 -44.65 -0.35
N ARG A 258 45.80 -44.09 0.85
CA ARG A 258 46.64 -44.35 2.05
C ARG A 258 46.71 -45.85 2.34
N ALA A 259 45.55 -46.51 2.38
CA ALA A 259 45.48 -47.93 2.71
C ALA A 259 46.17 -48.81 1.65
N VAL A 260 46.07 -48.47 0.37
CA VAL A 260 46.78 -49.17 -0.71
C VAL A 260 48.28 -48.93 -0.64
N LEU A 261 48.72 -47.67 -0.52
CA LEU A 261 50.14 -47.31 -0.47
C LEU A 261 50.84 -47.99 0.71
N LEU A 262 50.24 -47.98 1.91
CA LEU A 262 50.77 -48.69 3.07
C LEU A 262 50.94 -50.19 2.82
N ARG A 263 49.97 -50.83 2.16
CA ARG A 263 50.08 -52.26 1.79
C ARG A 263 51.20 -52.51 0.80
N GLN A 264 51.36 -51.65 -0.21
CA GLN A 264 52.42 -51.78 -1.21
C GLN A 264 53.81 -51.58 -0.58
N LEU A 265 53.97 -50.58 0.29
CA LEU A 265 55.22 -50.37 1.02
C LEU A 265 55.58 -51.56 1.87
N ARG A 266 54.59 -52.17 2.54
CA ARG A 266 54.83 -53.38 3.32
C ARG A 266 55.32 -54.55 2.47
N VAL A 267 54.78 -54.71 1.27
CA VAL A 267 55.18 -55.77 0.33
C VAL A 267 56.57 -55.51 -0.26
N ARG A 268 56.90 -54.25 -0.58
CA ARG A 268 58.17 -53.90 -1.25
C ARG A 268 59.35 -53.77 -0.28
N PHE A 269 59.13 -53.17 0.88
CA PHE A 269 60.19 -52.76 1.81
C PHE A 269 60.14 -53.49 3.17
N GLY A 270 59.12 -54.33 3.43
CA GLY A 270 58.95 -55.01 4.72
C GLY A 270 58.17 -54.15 5.73
N GLU A 271 58.38 -54.34 7.03
CA GLU A 271 57.67 -53.56 8.06
C GLU A 271 57.86 -52.04 7.85
N VAL A 272 56.74 -51.30 7.80
CA VAL A 272 56.76 -49.85 7.56
C VAL A 272 56.97 -49.15 8.90
N PRO A 273 58.03 -48.35 9.08
CA PRO A 273 58.27 -47.61 10.32
C PRO A 273 57.08 -46.71 10.68
N GLU A 274 56.77 -46.58 11.97
CA GLU A 274 55.63 -45.77 12.44
C GLU A 274 55.71 -44.29 12.01
N ALA A 275 56.92 -43.74 11.90
CA ALA A 275 57.13 -42.38 11.37
C ALA A 275 56.65 -42.24 9.91
N ALA A 276 56.99 -43.20 9.05
CA ALA A 276 56.54 -43.22 7.65
C ALA A 276 55.03 -43.46 7.55
N ARG A 277 54.47 -44.30 8.43
CA ARG A 277 53.03 -44.54 8.51
C ARG A 277 52.27 -43.27 8.89
N ALA A 278 52.74 -42.54 9.89
CA ALA A 278 52.15 -41.26 10.30
C ALA A 278 52.23 -40.22 9.17
N GLN A 279 53.35 -40.17 8.45
CA GLN A 279 53.53 -39.27 7.31
C GLN A 279 52.54 -39.55 6.17
N ILE A 280 52.25 -40.83 5.88
CA ILE A 280 51.24 -41.22 4.88
C ILE A 280 49.83 -40.90 5.34
N LEU A 281 49.49 -41.18 6.59
CA LEU A 281 48.16 -40.91 7.12
C LEU A 281 47.82 -39.41 7.11
N ALA A 282 48.81 -38.54 7.34
CA ALA A 282 48.64 -37.10 7.33
C ALA A 282 48.75 -36.44 5.94
N ALA A 283 49.20 -37.17 4.92
CA ALA A 283 49.43 -36.59 3.60
C ALA A 283 48.13 -36.34 2.83
N PRO A 284 48.00 -35.22 2.08
CA PRO A 284 46.88 -34.99 1.17
C PRO A 284 46.95 -35.93 -0.05
N GLY A 285 45.79 -36.20 -0.68
CA GLY A 285 45.67 -37.06 -1.88
C GLY A 285 46.72 -36.82 -2.97
N GLU A 286 47.07 -35.56 -3.24
CA GLU A 286 48.06 -35.19 -4.25
C GLU A 286 49.45 -35.77 -3.95
N ARG A 287 49.89 -35.75 -2.67
CA ARG A 287 51.16 -36.38 -2.27
C ARG A 287 51.08 -37.89 -2.29
N LEU A 288 49.93 -38.45 -1.93
CA LEU A 288 49.71 -39.91 -1.96
C LEU A 288 49.81 -40.45 -3.39
N ALA A 289 49.26 -39.74 -4.37
CA ALA A 289 49.40 -40.07 -5.79
C ALA A 289 50.87 -40.07 -6.24
N VAL A 290 51.65 -39.03 -5.88
CA VAL A 290 53.08 -38.95 -6.21
C VAL A 290 53.85 -40.13 -5.62
N TRP A 291 53.62 -40.47 -4.34
CA TRP A 291 54.28 -41.61 -3.72
C TRP A 291 53.83 -42.96 -4.32
N ALA A 292 52.56 -43.08 -4.74
CA ALA A 292 52.06 -44.28 -5.40
C ALA A 292 52.73 -44.54 -6.77
N GLU A 293 53.21 -43.50 -7.46
CA GLU A 293 54.00 -43.65 -8.68
C GLU A 293 55.48 -43.92 -8.37
N ARG A 294 56.06 -43.15 -7.44
CA ARG A 294 57.48 -43.25 -7.07
C ARG A 294 57.85 -44.59 -6.44
N ILE A 295 56.91 -45.25 -5.76
CA ILE A 295 57.14 -46.59 -5.18
C ILE A 295 57.62 -47.61 -6.23
N LEU A 296 57.33 -47.42 -7.51
CA LEU A 296 57.76 -48.33 -8.57
C LEU A 296 59.27 -48.29 -8.79
N VAL A 297 59.89 -47.13 -8.60
CA VAL A 297 61.31 -46.88 -8.91
C VAL A 297 62.19 -46.70 -7.67
N ALA A 298 61.62 -46.21 -6.56
CA ALA A 298 62.37 -45.96 -5.32
C ALA A 298 62.99 -47.25 -4.75
N ARG A 299 64.25 -47.15 -4.32
CA ARG A 299 65.01 -48.26 -3.72
C ARG A 299 64.95 -48.23 -2.19
N THR A 300 64.63 -47.08 -1.59
CA THR A 300 64.46 -46.91 -0.15
C THR A 300 63.21 -46.09 0.17
N LEU A 301 62.78 -46.11 1.45
CA LEU A 301 61.69 -45.25 1.93
C LEU A 301 62.07 -43.76 1.89
N ASP A 302 63.33 -43.42 2.10
CA ASP A 302 63.80 -42.03 2.03
C ASP A 302 63.68 -41.48 0.59
N GLU A 303 64.12 -42.23 -0.42
CA GLU A 303 64.00 -41.87 -1.84
C GLU A 303 62.53 -41.68 -2.27
N LEU A 304 61.59 -42.37 -1.61
CA LEU A 304 60.15 -42.25 -1.86
C LEU A 304 59.60 -40.91 -1.33
N PHE A 305 60.01 -40.51 -0.13
CA PHE A 305 59.46 -39.34 0.58
C PHE A 305 60.18 -38.02 0.28
N GLU A 306 61.31 -38.05 -0.44
CA GLU A 306 62.15 -36.87 -0.79
C GLU A 306 61.51 -35.85 -1.76
N GLY A 307 60.24 -35.96 -2.13
CA GLY A 307 59.55 -34.95 -2.93
C GLY A 307 58.04 -34.98 -2.81
#